data_AF-A0A3D3GGP2-F1
#
_entry.id   AF-A0A3D3GGP2-F1
#
_cell.length_a   1.000
_cell.length_b   1.000
_cell.length_c   1.000
_cell.angle_alpha   90.00
_cell.angle_beta   90.00
_cell.angle_gamma   90.00
#
_symmetry.space_group_name_H-M   'P 1'
#
loop_
_entity.id
_entity.type
_entity.pdbx_description
1 polymer ?
#
loop_
_entity_poly.entity_id
_entity_poly.type
_entity_poly.pdbx_seq_one_letter_code
_entity_poly.pdbx_strand_id
1 'polypeptide(L)'
;MKEKLTILIIAAAAAISASLPLNAPDSHAAGPGNDSSCFYQQVKEPLLGRGLTSKPLLLKEFQEKFTERFKPLTTPEDNRKFAEVALAQNSPGRLFYEMENPILKEMNEALDMNLATAVTNKYKQTFFDQLNHPSDPGARLVREHLIAKYTDYKAVRLALNRDTPELRAALGDLYRRATQNFQEFIGSYDIRIPHSGIARDPAAWQLAGFGSTADEAGISARFARVQFPLFAKGEPLAQEFEKIAPLLKKRLDEIESHRSYVQRVLPKDGRILLPVRTRSTKGEPTRYVLSPEAIQILRAVEDKNSFDKYINKLQDRLTRAFGTEVTKEQTLAIQEYYRLADTFTLSLLQPSSARLPYESAHKGLVSVDFSGLGAKNTAATMEALLPSAAKKSESEYVQNILVQSKKNQDEVTRRFVERKQVLEANGMVINPDGKMYFSGDDGIFAPTQELSPKDKLAFLDRVSRSDSPSGSRIVFLNAEFKNKGRLSGALRESLIGRAERIEKQLRIQLERPELLQPLQETNIAVDLVPWNSKTGMVDIILSGPGSKNLALKAAVEREFRKIMNLPQIEGGMRFDAGAVQVNPLSAGK
;
A
#
# COMPACT_ATOMS: atom_id res chain seq x y z
N MET A 1 -1.09 -41.54 25.36
CA MET A 1 -0.42 -41.65 24.04
C MET A 1 -0.34 -40.32 23.29
N LYS A 2 -1.41 -39.50 23.22
CA LYS A 2 -1.38 -38.19 22.55
C LYS A 2 -0.39 -37.17 23.17
N GLU A 3 -0.24 -37.10 24.49
CA GLU A 3 0.75 -36.20 25.13
C GLU A 3 2.21 -36.62 24.88
N LYS A 4 2.49 -37.93 24.83
CA LYS A 4 3.83 -38.43 24.52
C LYS A 4 4.25 -38.16 23.06
N LEU A 5 3.28 -38.04 22.15
CA LEU A 5 3.54 -37.70 20.74
C LEU A 5 3.85 -36.21 20.56
N THR A 6 3.21 -35.32 21.33
CA THR A 6 3.49 -33.87 21.33
C THR A 6 4.89 -33.57 21.88
N ILE A 7 5.31 -34.27 22.94
CA ILE A 7 6.65 -34.12 23.51
C ILE A 7 7.74 -34.64 22.54
N LEU A 8 7.46 -35.72 21.79
CA LEU A 8 8.40 -36.24 20.79
C LEU A 8 8.61 -35.29 19.60
N ILE A 9 7.55 -34.59 19.17
CA ILE A 9 7.62 -33.63 18.04
C ILE A 9 8.41 -32.37 18.46
N ILE A 10 8.26 -31.91 19.70
CA ILE A 10 9.03 -30.77 20.23
C ILE A 10 10.51 -31.14 20.40
N ALA A 11 10.81 -32.37 20.85
CA ALA A 11 12.18 -32.85 20.96
C ALA A 11 12.88 -33.05 19.61
N ALA A 12 12.15 -33.49 18.58
CA ALA A 12 12.70 -33.66 17.23
C ALA A 12 13.02 -32.30 16.54
N ALA A 13 12.23 -31.27 16.80
CA ALA A 13 12.49 -29.92 16.29
C ALA A 13 13.74 -29.27 16.94
N ALA A 14 14.01 -29.59 18.21
CA ALA A 14 15.22 -29.14 18.90
C ALA A 14 16.49 -29.91 18.45
N ALA A 15 16.38 -31.21 18.16
CA ALA A 15 17.51 -32.03 17.75
C ALA A 15 18.04 -31.71 16.34
N ILE A 16 17.17 -31.26 15.42
CA ILE A 16 17.56 -30.86 14.05
C ILE A 16 18.38 -29.55 14.05
N SER A 17 18.28 -28.72 15.11
CA SER A 17 19.11 -27.52 15.25
C SER A 17 20.52 -27.79 15.78
N ALA A 18 20.86 -29.03 16.17
CA ALA A 18 22.09 -29.33 16.92
C ALA A 18 23.11 -30.24 16.20
N SER A 19 22.96 -30.51 14.90
CA SER A 19 23.85 -31.46 14.20
C SER A 19 24.37 -30.94 12.86
N LEU A 20 25.49 -30.21 12.91
CA LEU A 20 26.49 -30.11 11.83
C LEU A 20 27.89 -30.21 12.46
N PRO A 21 28.84 -30.95 11.84
CA PRO A 21 30.12 -31.28 12.47
C PRO A 21 31.14 -30.15 12.30
N LEU A 22 31.78 -29.78 13.42
CA LEU A 22 32.96 -28.92 13.49
C LEU A 22 34.23 -29.75 13.23
N ASN A 23 35.11 -29.26 12.36
CA ASN A 23 36.52 -29.66 12.33
C ASN A 23 37.42 -28.46 11.98
N ALA A 24 38.43 -28.25 12.84
CA ALA A 24 39.68 -27.47 12.69
C ALA A 24 39.65 -25.95 13.03
N PRO A 25 40.78 -25.34 13.45
CA PRO A 25 41.05 -25.11 14.88
C PRO A 25 41.38 -23.65 15.26
N ASP A 26 41.13 -23.37 16.55
CA ASP A 26 41.79 -22.43 17.47
C ASP A 26 42.38 -21.11 16.95
N SER A 27 41.65 -20.02 17.21
CA SER A 27 42.25 -18.84 17.86
C SER A 27 41.22 -18.17 18.77
N HIS A 28 41.67 -17.88 19.99
CA HIS A 28 40.88 -17.39 21.13
C HIS A 28 40.30 -15.98 20.91
N ALA A 29 39.00 -15.79 21.19
CA ALA A 29 38.49 -14.94 22.29
C ALA A 29 37.02 -14.48 22.08
N ALA A 30 36.23 -14.62 23.18
CA ALA A 30 34.91 -14.03 23.47
C ALA A 30 33.68 -14.50 22.65
N GLY A 31 32.82 -15.29 23.32
CA GLY A 31 31.65 -15.95 22.73
C GLY A 31 30.43 -15.05 22.47
N PRO A 32 29.46 -15.53 21.65
CA PRO A 32 28.24 -14.78 21.36
C PRO A 32 27.13 -15.14 22.35
N GLY A 33 26.60 -14.13 23.04
CA GLY A 33 25.29 -14.21 23.68
C GLY A 33 24.19 -14.18 22.62
N ASN A 34 23.21 -15.07 22.76
CA ASN A 34 21.93 -15.00 22.06
C ASN A 34 21.22 -13.70 22.45
N ASP A 35 21.16 -12.74 21.53
CA ASP A 35 20.40 -11.51 21.74
C ASP A 35 19.57 -11.17 20.50
N SER A 36 18.38 -11.75 20.44
CA SER A 36 17.33 -11.46 19.44
C SER A 36 16.47 -10.27 19.87
N SER A 37 17.08 -9.26 20.49
CA SER A 37 16.42 -8.01 20.88
C SER A 37 17.25 -6.80 20.41
N CYS A 38 17.15 -6.45 19.12
CA CYS A 38 17.81 -5.24 18.62
C CYS A 38 17.13 -3.96 19.17
N PHE A 39 17.80 -3.38 20.16
CA PHE A 39 17.98 -1.95 20.46
C PHE A 39 16.73 -1.03 20.48
N TYR A 40 16.23 -0.78 21.68
CA TYR A 40 15.45 0.42 22.03
C TYR A 40 15.98 1.00 23.35
N GLN A 41 16.76 2.08 23.31
CA GLN A 41 16.89 3.03 24.43
C GLN A 41 17.45 4.39 23.98
N GLN A 42 16.63 5.44 24.26
CA GLN A 42 16.89 6.87 24.55
C GLN A 42 17.74 7.71 23.56
N VAL A 43 17.40 8.96 23.19
CA VAL A 43 17.05 10.14 24.00
C VAL A 43 16.11 11.08 23.21
N LYS A 44 15.11 11.68 23.88
CA LYS A 44 14.39 12.88 23.42
C LYS A 44 14.86 14.06 24.27
N GLU A 45 15.61 14.99 23.68
CA GLU A 45 15.68 16.37 24.15
C GLU A 45 15.06 17.30 23.08
N PRO A 46 14.24 18.29 23.46
CA PRO A 46 13.75 19.28 22.53
C PRO A 46 14.83 20.36 22.31
N LEU A 47 15.53 20.30 21.18
CA LEU A 47 16.36 21.40 20.69
C LEU A 47 15.47 22.52 20.13
N LEU A 48 14.92 23.34 21.02
CA LEU A 48 14.41 24.67 20.69
C LEU A 48 15.47 25.70 21.10
N GLY A 49 16.26 26.16 20.14
CA GLY A 49 17.14 27.30 20.40
C GLY A 49 18.22 27.56 19.35
N ARG A 50 17.96 28.61 18.54
CA ARG A 50 18.91 29.49 17.83
C ARG A 50 19.31 29.09 16.39
N GLY A 51 18.87 29.93 15.44
CA GLY A 51 19.51 30.14 14.13
C GLY A 51 18.82 29.55 12.89
N LEU A 52 17.54 29.86 12.62
CA LEU A 52 16.81 29.24 11.49
C LEU A 52 15.81 30.18 10.77
N THR A 53 16.19 31.40 10.38
CA THR A 53 15.31 32.21 9.51
C THR A 53 15.39 31.82 8.04
N SER A 54 16.46 31.14 7.58
CA SER A 54 16.63 30.74 6.18
C SER A 54 16.17 29.31 5.84
N LYS A 55 16.28 28.34 6.76
CA LYS A 55 15.93 26.94 6.46
C LYS A 55 14.44 26.71 6.13
N PRO A 56 13.47 27.35 6.80
CA PRO A 56 12.06 27.19 6.43
C PRO A 56 11.75 27.71 5.02
N LEU A 57 12.43 28.77 4.59
CA LEU A 57 12.29 29.34 3.25
C LEU A 57 12.86 28.39 2.19
N LEU A 58 14.07 27.85 2.43
CA LEU A 58 14.71 26.88 1.54
C LEU A 58 13.90 25.59 1.38
N LEU A 59 13.27 25.11 2.46
CA LEU A 59 12.42 23.92 2.41
C LEU A 59 11.15 24.16 1.59
N LYS A 60 10.56 25.35 1.70
CA LYS A 60 9.39 25.73 0.91
C LYS A 60 9.74 25.86 -0.58
N GLU A 61 10.84 26.50 -0.91
CA GLU A 61 11.35 26.58 -2.30
C GLU A 61 11.63 25.18 -2.87
N PHE A 62 12.20 24.30 -2.05
CA PHE A 62 12.40 22.89 -2.42
C PHE A 62 11.07 22.19 -2.71
N GLN A 63 10.08 22.30 -1.83
CA GLN A 63 8.75 21.74 -2.03
C GLN A 63 8.14 22.25 -3.33
N GLU A 64 8.01 23.57 -3.51
CA GLU A 64 7.42 24.18 -4.71
C GLU A 64 8.13 23.73 -6.00
N LYS A 65 9.47 23.67 -5.99
CA LYS A 65 10.26 23.24 -7.15
C LYS A 65 10.02 21.78 -7.52
N PHE A 66 9.89 20.90 -6.52
CA PHE A 66 9.84 19.45 -6.74
C PHE A 66 8.44 18.83 -6.61
N THR A 67 7.41 19.61 -6.30
CA THR A 67 6.00 19.21 -6.44
C THR A 67 5.33 19.89 -7.63
N GLU A 68 5.39 21.22 -7.71
CA GLU A 68 4.59 21.98 -8.70
C GLU A 68 5.31 22.09 -10.04
N ARG A 69 6.64 22.24 -10.02
CA ARG A 69 7.46 22.47 -11.23
C ARG A 69 8.18 21.22 -11.72
N PHE A 70 8.03 20.10 -11.00
CA PHE A 70 8.62 18.84 -11.41
C PHE A 70 7.97 18.36 -12.71
N LYS A 71 8.77 18.28 -13.77
CA LYS A 71 8.32 17.69 -15.04
C LYS A 71 8.45 16.18 -14.92
N PRO A 72 7.38 15.40 -15.20
CA PRO A 72 7.48 13.95 -15.26
C PRO A 72 8.64 13.50 -16.16
N LEU A 73 9.42 12.53 -15.69
CA LEU A 73 10.61 12.03 -16.39
C LEU A 73 10.25 10.99 -17.48
N THR A 74 9.00 10.54 -17.46
CA THR A 74 8.37 9.70 -18.48
C THR A 74 7.01 10.28 -18.87
N THR A 75 6.55 9.96 -20.08
CA THR A 75 5.19 10.26 -20.53
C THR A 75 4.26 9.06 -20.34
N PRO A 76 2.93 9.25 -20.46
CA PRO A 76 2.00 8.11 -20.54
C PRO A 76 2.33 7.11 -21.66
N GLU A 77 2.88 7.57 -22.79
CA GLU A 77 3.34 6.73 -23.89
C GLU A 77 4.55 5.89 -23.48
N ASP A 78 5.53 6.48 -22.78
CA ASP A 78 6.67 5.74 -22.23
C ASP A 78 6.19 4.64 -21.27
N ASN A 79 5.29 4.98 -20.34
CA ASN A 79 4.76 4.02 -19.37
C ASN A 79 3.96 2.89 -20.06
N ARG A 80 3.16 3.21 -21.10
CA ARG A 80 2.47 2.20 -21.93
C ARG A 80 3.47 1.29 -22.65
N LYS A 81 4.48 1.86 -23.28
CA LYS A 81 5.54 1.10 -23.98
C LYS A 81 6.26 0.16 -23.02
N PHE A 82 6.58 0.60 -21.81
CA PHE A 82 7.16 -0.27 -20.79
C PHE A 82 6.21 -1.41 -20.41
N ALA A 83 4.92 -1.12 -20.20
CA ALA A 83 3.93 -2.15 -19.86
C ALA A 83 3.79 -3.19 -20.97
N GLU A 84 3.79 -2.78 -22.24
CA GLU A 84 3.80 -3.68 -23.40
C GLU A 84 5.06 -4.57 -23.40
N VAL A 85 6.24 -3.99 -23.18
CA VAL A 85 7.51 -4.74 -23.11
C VAL A 85 7.53 -5.71 -21.93
N ALA A 86 6.99 -5.33 -20.77
CA ALA A 86 6.90 -6.17 -19.57
C ALA A 86 5.94 -7.34 -19.75
N LEU A 87 4.84 -7.15 -20.49
CA LEU A 87 3.87 -8.20 -20.80
C LEU A 87 4.37 -9.17 -21.86
N ALA A 88 5.28 -8.74 -22.74
CA ALA A 88 5.92 -9.57 -23.76
C ALA A 88 6.99 -10.52 -23.18
N GLN A 89 6.59 -11.35 -22.20
CA GLN A 89 7.44 -12.25 -21.38
C GLN A 89 8.31 -13.25 -22.19
N ASN A 90 8.12 -13.37 -23.51
CA ASN A 90 8.81 -14.31 -24.39
C ASN A 90 10.04 -13.73 -25.11
N SER A 91 10.69 -12.70 -24.57
CA SER A 91 11.88 -12.11 -25.20
C SER A 91 13.14 -12.46 -24.41
N PRO A 92 13.73 -13.65 -24.65
CA PRO A 92 14.91 -14.10 -23.93
C PRO A 92 16.06 -13.11 -24.08
N GLY A 93 16.84 -12.97 -23.02
CA GLY A 93 18.03 -12.11 -22.98
C GLY A 93 17.76 -10.65 -22.64
N ARG A 94 16.53 -10.22 -22.32
CA ARG A 94 16.28 -8.86 -21.80
C ARG A 94 16.71 -8.72 -20.34
N LEU A 95 17.12 -7.52 -19.96
CA LEU A 95 17.34 -7.11 -18.58
C LEU A 95 16.25 -6.13 -18.15
N PHE A 96 15.63 -6.40 -17.01
CA PHE A 96 14.75 -5.46 -16.33
C PHE A 96 15.41 -4.96 -15.06
N TYR A 97 15.22 -3.67 -14.79
CA TYR A 97 15.67 -3.01 -13.58
C TYR A 97 14.47 -2.30 -12.94
N GLU A 98 14.33 -2.46 -11.62
CA GLU A 98 13.36 -1.72 -10.82
C GLU A 98 14.09 -1.06 -9.64
N MET A 99 13.73 0.18 -9.37
CA MET A 99 14.03 0.89 -8.15
C MET A 99 12.73 1.37 -7.55
N GLU A 100 12.51 1.11 -6.25
CA GLU A 100 11.33 1.55 -5.52
C GLU A 100 11.69 2.32 -4.23
N ASN A 101 10.78 3.20 -3.81
CA ASN A 101 10.79 3.83 -2.49
C ASN A 101 9.95 2.98 -1.50
N PRO A 102 10.57 2.08 -0.71
CA PRO A 102 9.85 1.22 0.22
C PRO A 102 9.22 1.96 1.41
N ILE A 103 9.72 3.15 1.76
CA ILE A 103 9.33 3.88 2.98
C ILE A 103 8.39 5.06 2.71
N LEU A 104 7.80 5.13 1.52
CA LEU A 104 6.98 6.27 1.12
C LEU A 104 5.77 6.48 2.03
N LYS A 105 5.25 5.40 2.62
CA LYS A 105 4.18 5.50 3.61
C LYS A 105 4.68 6.19 4.88
N GLU A 106 5.83 5.76 5.40
CA GLU A 106 6.48 6.34 6.57
C GLU A 106 6.88 7.80 6.32
N MET A 107 7.31 8.14 5.10
CA MET A 107 7.53 9.52 4.66
C MET A 107 6.24 10.35 4.74
N ASN A 108 5.14 9.86 4.16
CA ASN A 108 3.86 10.57 4.18
C ASN A 108 3.28 10.74 5.59
N GLU A 109 3.67 9.89 6.53
CA GLU A 109 3.24 9.96 7.93
C GLU A 109 4.13 10.87 8.79
N ALA A 110 5.40 11.03 8.43
CA ALA A 110 6.37 11.85 9.15
C ALA A 110 6.52 13.27 8.59
N LEU A 111 6.30 13.44 7.29
CA LEU A 111 6.53 14.66 6.54
C LEU A 111 5.20 15.19 5.99
N ASP A 112 5.18 16.47 5.63
CA ASP A 112 4.12 17.01 4.79
C ASP A 112 4.06 16.23 3.46
N MET A 113 2.86 15.97 2.94
CA MET A 113 2.66 15.17 1.72
C MET A 113 3.37 15.78 0.51
N ASN A 114 3.42 17.11 0.41
CA ASN A 114 4.18 17.78 -0.64
C ASN A 114 5.68 17.57 -0.44
N LEU A 115 6.16 17.57 0.80
CA LEU A 115 7.57 17.28 1.08
C LEU A 115 7.95 15.86 0.71
N ALA A 116 7.16 14.86 1.11
CA ALA A 116 7.41 13.46 0.76
C ALA A 116 7.42 13.24 -0.76
N THR A 117 6.51 13.92 -1.47
CA THR A 117 6.46 13.93 -2.94
C THR A 117 7.70 14.60 -3.55
N ALA A 118 8.09 15.76 -3.03
CA ALA A 118 9.29 16.48 -3.47
C ALA A 118 10.57 15.65 -3.29
N VAL A 119 10.73 15.00 -2.13
CA VAL A 119 11.84 14.09 -1.82
C VAL A 119 11.89 12.94 -2.83
N THR A 120 10.75 12.31 -3.11
CA THR A 120 10.68 11.18 -4.06
C THR A 120 10.99 11.63 -5.49
N ASN A 121 10.46 12.77 -5.92
CA ASN A 121 10.74 13.35 -7.23
C ASN A 121 12.20 13.78 -7.39
N LYS A 122 12.82 14.30 -6.32
CA LYS A 122 14.23 14.66 -6.30
C LYS A 122 15.12 13.45 -6.57
N TYR A 123 14.86 12.31 -5.94
CA TYR A 123 15.64 11.11 -6.22
C TYR A 123 15.51 10.68 -7.67
N LYS A 124 14.28 10.62 -8.20
CA LYS A 124 14.04 10.25 -9.60
C LYS A 124 14.80 11.18 -10.55
N GLN A 125 14.76 12.49 -10.29
CA GLN A 125 15.54 13.46 -11.08
C GLN A 125 17.02 13.13 -11.02
N THR A 126 17.58 12.96 -9.82
CA THR A 126 19.00 12.63 -9.63
C THR A 126 19.38 11.35 -10.40
N PHE A 127 18.55 10.30 -10.36
CA PHE A 127 18.79 9.07 -11.12
C PHE A 127 18.80 9.31 -12.64
N PHE A 128 17.82 10.04 -13.17
CA PHE A 128 17.77 10.34 -14.60
C PHE A 128 18.85 11.33 -15.05
N ASP A 129 19.31 12.23 -14.19
CA ASP A 129 20.45 13.11 -14.47
C ASP A 129 21.73 12.27 -14.64
N GLN A 130 21.94 11.26 -13.79
CA GLN A 130 23.05 10.30 -13.97
C GLN A 130 22.86 9.48 -15.25
N LEU A 131 21.67 8.93 -15.49
CA LEU A 131 21.36 8.13 -16.68
C LEU A 131 21.52 8.92 -17.98
N ASN A 132 21.30 10.23 -17.98
CA ASN A 132 21.40 11.10 -19.14
C ASN A 132 22.73 11.84 -19.24
N HIS A 133 23.69 11.58 -18.35
CA HIS A 133 24.98 12.25 -18.39
C HIS A 133 25.71 11.94 -19.71
N PRO A 134 26.06 12.95 -20.53
CA PRO A 134 26.52 12.72 -21.90
C PRO A 134 27.93 12.14 -21.97
N SER A 135 28.80 12.49 -21.01
CA SER A 135 30.19 12.04 -20.97
C SER A 135 30.43 10.80 -20.11
N ASP A 136 29.39 10.24 -19.49
CA ASP A 136 29.51 9.00 -18.71
C ASP A 136 29.39 7.78 -19.65
N PRO A 137 30.45 6.96 -19.81
CA PRO A 137 30.42 5.80 -20.69
C PRO A 137 29.40 4.73 -20.25
N GLY A 138 29.21 4.54 -18.94
CA GLY A 138 28.23 3.61 -18.40
C GLY A 138 26.81 4.09 -18.66
N ALA A 139 26.54 5.39 -18.48
CA ALA A 139 25.26 5.98 -18.83
C ALA A 139 24.97 5.85 -20.33
N ARG A 140 25.97 6.08 -21.20
CA ARG A 140 25.84 5.88 -22.65
C ARG A 140 25.50 4.43 -22.98
N LEU A 141 26.21 3.46 -22.40
CA LEU A 141 25.96 2.03 -22.60
C LEU A 141 24.52 1.65 -22.23
N VAL A 142 24.02 2.14 -21.09
CA VAL A 142 22.63 1.89 -20.67
C VAL A 142 21.63 2.50 -21.66
N ARG A 143 21.84 3.74 -22.09
CA ARG A 143 20.95 4.41 -23.06
C ARG A 143 20.91 3.71 -24.42
N GLU A 144 22.03 3.17 -24.90
CA GLU A 144 22.10 2.42 -26.16
C GLU A 144 21.27 1.12 -26.14
N HIS A 145 21.02 0.57 -24.95
CA HIS A 145 20.24 -0.66 -24.78
C HIS A 145 18.85 -0.45 -24.19
N LEU A 146 18.52 0.77 -23.75
CA LEU A 146 17.23 1.12 -23.18
C LEU A 146 16.12 1.08 -24.25
N ILE A 147 15.20 0.13 -24.12
CA ILE A 147 14.05 -0.01 -25.04
C ILE A 147 12.77 0.59 -24.48
N ALA A 148 12.61 0.61 -23.16
CA ALA A 148 11.48 1.25 -22.49
C ALA A 148 11.85 1.71 -21.08
N LYS A 149 11.17 2.75 -20.60
CA LYS A 149 11.32 3.32 -19.26
C LYS A 149 9.95 3.59 -18.68
N TYR A 150 9.84 3.54 -17.36
CA TYR A 150 8.59 3.77 -16.65
C TYR A 150 8.88 4.51 -15.35
N THR A 151 8.01 5.46 -15.01
CA THR A 151 7.97 6.04 -13.67
C THR A 151 6.54 6.16 -13.17
N ASP A 152 6.34 5.88 -11.88
CA ASP A 152 5.12 6.21 -11.16
C ASP A 152 5.46 6.93 -9.86
N TYR A 153 4.50 7.07 -8.94
CA TYR A 153 4.73 7.74 -7.67
C TYR A 153 5.86 7.09 -6.84
N LYS A 154 6.06 5.77 -6.92
CA LYS A 154 6.97 5.01 -6.03
C LYS A 154 8.23 4.50 -6.72
N ALA A 155 8.21 4.30 -8.04
CA ALA A 155 9.22 3.51 -8.71
C ALA A 155 9.77 4.15 -10.00
N VAL A 156 10.98 3.73 -10.35
CA VAL A 156 11.59 3.87 -11.68
C VAL A 156 11.85 2.47 -12.20
N ARG A 157 11.47 2.19 -13.44
CA ARG A 157 11.76 0.92 -14.10
C ARG A 157 12.38 1.14 -15.48
N LEU A 158 13.32 0.28 -15.83
CA LEU A 158 13.98 0.26 -17.13
C LEU A 158 13.88 -1.15 -17.71
N ALA A 159 13.67 -1.22 -19.03
CA ALA A 159 13.77 -2.45 -19.80
C ALA A 159 14.87 -2.27 -20.85
N LEU A 160 15.80 -3.21 -20.90
CA LEU A 160 16.94 -3.22 -21.82
C LEU A 160 16.86 -4.43 -22.76
N ASN A 161 17.33 -4.27 -23.99
CA ASN A 161 17.26 -5.31 -25.02
C ASN A 161 18.28 -6.44 -24.86
N ARG A 162 19.20 -6.34 -23.90
CA ARG A 162 20.19 -7.36 -23.59
C ARG A 162 20.50 -7.37 -22.08
N ASP A 163 20.93 -8.51 -21.56
CA ASP A 163 21.41 -8.69 -20.21
C ASP A 163 22.88 -9.12 -20.26
N THR A 164 23.78 -8.22 -19.86
CA THR A 164 25.22 -8.50 -19.80
C THR A 164 25.81 -8.03 -18.47
N PRO A 165 26.91 -8.63 -18.00
CA PRO A 165 27.58 -8.19 -16.77
C PRO A 165 27.94 -6.70 -16.78
N GLU A 166 28.36 -6.16 -17.93
CA GLU A 166 28.74 -4.75 -18.09
C GLU A 166 27.53 -3.83 -17.93
N LEU A 167 26.36 -4.22 -18.44
CA LEU A 167 25.12 -3.46 -18.26
C LEU A 167 24.61 -3.48 -16.83
N ARG A 168 24.64 -4.66 -16.18
CA ARG A 168 24.29 -4.78 -14.75
C ARG A 168 25.22 -3.91 -13.89
N ALA A 169 26.53 -3.94 -14.17
CA ALA A 169 27.51 -3.09 -13.50
C ALA A 169 27.25 -1.59 -13.74
N ALA A 170 27.04 -1.18 -14.99
CA ALA A 170 26.75 0.21 -15.34
C ALA A 170 25.49 0.74 -14.65
N LEU A 171 24.39 -0.03 -14.63
CA LEU A 171 23.17 0.31 -13.91
C LEU A 171 23.37 0.37 -12.39
N GLY A 172 24.09 -0.61 -11.83
CA GLY A 172 24.44 -0.63 -10.41
C GLY A 172 25.24 0.61 -10.00
N ASP A 173 26.20 1.02 -10.82
CA ASP A 173 27.02 2.20 -10.59
C ASP A 173 26.21 3.51 -10.69
N LEU A 174 25.29 3.62 -11.67
CA LEU A 174 24.35 4.74 -11.77
C LEU A 174 23.47 4.85 -10.52
N TYR A 175 22.95 3.71 -10.05
CA TYR A 175 22.14 3.64 -8.83
C TYR A 175 22.93 4.08 -7.59
N ARG A 176 24.16 3.60 -7.40
CA ARG A 176 25.01 3.99 -6.26
C ARG A 176 25.30 5.50 -6.27
N ARG A 177 25.71 6.06 -7.41
CA ARG A 177 25.94 7.51 -7.55
C ARG A 177 24.68 8.33 -7.29
N ALA A 178 23.54 7.89 -7.81
CA ALA A 178 22.27 8.57 -7.59
C ALA A 178 21.88 8.58 -6.09
N THR A 179 22.13 7.47 -5.39
CA THR A 179 21.89 7.32 -3.95
C THR A 179 22.79 8.21 -3.12
N GLN A 180 24.09 8.23 -3.39
CA GLN A 180 25.05 9.11 -2.72
C GLN A 180 24.68 10.58 -2.90
N ASN A 181 24.47 11.02 -4.15
CA ASN A 181 24.08 12.40 -4.47
C ASN A 181 22.75 12.80 -3.81
N PHE A 182 21.81 11.86 -3.71
CA PHE A 182 20.54 12.09 -3.03
C PHE A 182 20.71 12.19 -1.51
N GLN A 183 21.50 11.31 -0.90
CA GLN A 183 21.78 11.34 0.54
C GLN A 183 22.42 12.66 0.95
N GLU A 184 23.45 13.11 0.22
CA GLU A 184 24.09 14.41 0.43
C GLU A 184 23.08 15.56 0.32
N PHE A 185 22.25 15.52 -0.72
CA PHE A 185 21.21 16.52 -0.94
C PHE A 185 20.21 16.55 0.23
N ILE A 186 19.63 15.42 0.62
CA ILE A 186 18.67 15.32 1.73
C ILE A 186 19.31 15.77 3.05
N GLY A 187 20.58 15.40 3.29
CA GLY A 187 21.34 15.84 4.46
C GLY A 187 21.50 17.36 4.51
N SER A 188 21.69 18.03 3.38
CA SER A 188 21.81 19.50 3.34
C SER A 188 20.53 20.25 3.73
N TYR A 189 19.36 19.63 3.58
CA TYR A 189 18.06 20.17 4.02
C TYR A 189 17.64 19.69 5.41
N ASP A 190 18.44 18.86 6.08
CA ASP A 190 18.14 18.25 7.40
C ASP A 190 16.77 17.54 7.43
N ILE A 191 16.37 16.94 6.31
CA ILE A 191 15.11 16.18 6.23
C ILE A 191 15.36 14.81 6.86
N ARG A 192 14.67 14.53 7.97
CA ARG A 192 14.78 13.28 8.73
C ARG A 192 13.42 12.65 8.93
N ILE A 193 13.38 11.32 8.86
CA ILE A 193 12.19 10.54 9.22
C ILE A 193 12.45 9.95 10.61
N PRO A 194 11.65 10.28 11.63
CA PRO A 194 11.84 9.82 13.01
C PRO A 194 11.37 8.37 13.21
N HIS A 195 11.81 7.46 12.34
CA HIS A 195 11.45 6.03 12.35
C HIS A 195 12.70 5.15 12.42
N SER A 196 12.50 3.89 12.79
CA SER A 196 13.53 2.85 12.81
C SER A 196 13.65 2.13 11.46
N GLY A 197 14.66 1.27 11.32
CA GLY A 197 14.87 0.46 10.11
C GLY A 197 15.31 1.31 8.91
N ILE A 198 14.79 0.95 7.72
CA ILE A 198 15.15 1.57 6.44
C ILE A 198 14.92 3.08 6.46
N ALA A 199 13.86 3.54 7.11
CA ALA A 199 13.48 4.95 7.14
C ALA A 199 14.50 5.87 7.82
N ARG A 200 15.35 5.32 8.70
CA ARG A 200 16.39 6.09 9.40
C ARG A 200 17.52 6.55 8.49
N ASP A 201 17.81 5.81 7.42
CA ASP A 201 18.97 6.01 6.57
C ASP A 201 18.56 6.46 5.16
N PRO A 202 18.79 7.74 4.78
CA PRO A 202 18.48 8.25 3.45
C PRO A 202 19.09 7.44 2.30
N ALA A 203 20.23 6.77 2.52
CA ALA A 203 20.83 5.90 1.52
C ALA A 203 19.92 4.71 1.17
N ALA A 204 19.16 4.21 2.14
CA ALA A 204 18.30 3.05 1.97
C ALA A 204 16.84 3.39 1.60
N TRP A 205 16.53 4.68 1.43
CA TRP A 205 15.18 5.12 1.06
C TRP A 205 14.75 4.67 -0.33
N GLN A 206 15.70 4.22 -1.15
CA GLN A 206 15.46 3.70 -2.49
C GLN A 206 16.17 2.37 -2.62
N LEU A 207 15.44 1.32 -2.98
CA LEU A 207 15.99 -0.03 -3.11
C LEU A 207 15.80 -0.53 -4.53
N ALA A 208 16.77 -1.27 -5.04
CA ALA A 208 16.82 -1.65 -6.45
C ALA A 208 17.01 -3.16 -6.66
N GLY A 209 16.60 -3.64 -7.82
CA GLY A 209 16.70 -5.03 -8.21
C GLY A 209 16.75 -5.24 -9.73
N PHE A 210 17.33 -6.36 -10.12
CA PHE A 210 17.48 -6.85 -11.49
C PHE A 210 16.71 -8.15 -11.68
N GLY A 211 16.23 -8.38 -12.90
CA GLY A 211 15.61 -9.64 -13.29
C GLY A 211 15.50 -9.78 -14.81
N SER A 212 15.23 -11.00 -15.26
CA SER A 212 14.94 -11.30 -16.67
C SER A 212 13.52 -10.92 -17.08
N THR A 213 12.64 -10.68 -16.10
CA THR A 213 11.30 -10.12 -16.27
C THR A 213 11.09 -8.91 -15.36
N ALA A 214 10.08 -8.08 -15.66
CA ALA A 214 9.73 -6.94 -14.81
C ALA A 214 9.34 -7.39 -13.38
N ASP A 215 8.63 -8.52 -13.25
CA ASP A 215 8.21 -9.06 -11.95
C ASP A 215 9.42 -9.57 -11.13
N GLU A 216 10.42 -10.17 -11.79
CA GLU A 216 11.68 -10.57 -11.16
C GLU A 216 12.52 -9.38 -10.68
N ALA A 217 12.57 -8.29 -11.45
CA ALA A 217 13.24 -7.06 -11.01
C ALA A 217 12.53 -6.45 -9.80
N GLY A 218 11.19 -6.38 -9.85
CA GLY A 218 10.37 -5.84 -8.76
C GLY A 218 10.45 -6.66 -7.47
N ILE A 219 10.40 -8.00 -7.55
CA ILE A 219 10.56 -8.86 -6.37
C ILE A 219 11.97 -8.72 -5.79
N SER A 220 12.99 -8.53 -6.64
CA SER A 220 14.37 -8.34 -6.20
C SER A 220 14.56 -7.02 -5.45
N ALA A 221 14.00 -5.94 -5.98
CA ALA A 221 14.01 -4.63 -5.32
C ALA A 221 13.29 -4.69 -3.96
N ARG A 222 12.16 -5.40 -3.89
CA ARG A 222 11.42 -5.61 -2.63
C ARG A 222 12.18 -6.48 -1.64
N PHE A 223 12.86 -7.53 -2.11
CA PHE A 223 13.62 -8.43 -1.25
C PHE A 223 14.83 -7.72 -0.60
N ALA A 224 15.36 -6.67 -1.22
CA ALA A 224 16.38 -5.82 -0.62
C ALA A 224 15.96 -5.25 0.76
N ARG A 225 14.65 -5.06 1.00
CA ARG A 225 14.12 -4.60 2.31
C ARG A 225 14.45 -5.58 3.44
N VAL A 226 14.40 -6.88 3.13
CA VAL A 226 14.69 -7.96 4.08
C VAL A 226 16.18 -7.99 4.42
N GLN A 227 17.02 -7.71 3.43
CA GLN A 227 18.46 -7.75 3.57
C GLN A 227 19.06 -6.44 4.08
N PHE A 228 18.27 -5.37 4.20
CA PHE A 228 18.73 -4.09 4.72
C PHE A 228 19.57 -4.19 6.01
N PRO A 229 19.22 -5.01 7.02
CA PRO A 229 20.06 -5.16 8.22
C PRO A 229 21.49 -5.66 7.92
N LEU A 230 21.67 -6.43 6.84
CA LEU A 230 22.97 -6.96 6.41
C LEU A 230 23.81 -5.89 5.70
N PHE A 231 23.17 -4.91 5.06
CA PHE A 231 23.83 -3.84 4.32
C PHE A 231 23.80 -2.47 5.04
N ALA A 232 23.23 -2.37 6.24
CA ALA A 232 23.19 -1.12 7.02
C ALA A 232 24.59 -0.54 7.39
N LYS A 233 25.67 -1.22 6.98
CA LYS A 233 27.07 -0.78 7.10
C LYS A 233 27.76 -0.55 5.74
N GLY A 234 27.06 -0.69 4.62
CA GLY A 234 27.61 -0.59 3.27
C GLY A 234 26.69 0.18 2.31
N GLU A 235 27.21 0.47 1.11
CA GLU A 235 26.42 1.11 0.06
C GLU A 235 25.30 0.16 -0.39
N PRO A 236 24.06 0.64 -0.56
CA PRO A 236 22.99 -0.20 -1.04
C PRO A 236 23.30 -0.69 -2.45
N LEU A 237 23.12 -2.00 -2.65
CA LEU A 237 23.35 -2.67 -3.92
C LEU A 237 22.03 -3.17 -4.49
N ALA A 238 21.87 -3.02 -5.80
CA ALA A 238 20.76 -3.62 -6.52
C ALA A 238 20.83 -5.16 -6.41
N GLN A 239 19.72 -5.78 -6.05
CA GLN A 239 19.65 -7.23 -5.85
C GLN A 239 19.43 -7.97 -7.17
N GLU A 240 20.10 -9.10 -7.37
CA GLU A 240 19.94 -9.93 -8.56
C GLU A 240 18.99 -11.09 -8.28
N PHE A 241 17.95 -11.26 -9.12
CA PHE A 241 16.96 -12.31 -8.96
C PHE A 241 17.58 -13.71 -8.81
N GLU A 242 18.59 -14.02 -9.62
CA GLU A 242 19.26 -15.31 -9.64
C GLU A 242 19.93 -15.65 -8.29
N LYS A 243 20.41 -14.62 -7.58
CA LYS A 243 21.05 -14.77 -6.25
C LYS A 243 20.02 -14.94 -5.14
N ILE A 244 18.83 -14.35 -5.28
CA ILE A 244 17.78 -14.40 -4.25
C ILE A 244 16.75 -15.51 -4.47
N ALA A 245 16.67 -16.11 -5.65
CA ALA A 245 15.69 -17.15 -5.96
C ALA A 245 15.71 -18.35 -4.99
N PRO A 246 16.87 -18.88 -4.55
CA PRO A 246 16.91 -19.93 -3.51
C PRO A 246 16.33 -19.46 -2.17
N LEU A 247 16.58 -18.19 -1.79
CA LEU A 247 16.05 -17.60 -0.56
C LEU A 247 14.53 -17.39 -0.65
N LEU A 248 14.02 -17.00 -1.82
CA LEU A 248 12.60 -16.91 -2.10
C LEU A 248 11.94 -18.30 -2.03
N LYS A 249 12.59 -19.35 -2.52
CA LYS A 249 12.09 -20.72 -2.40
C LYS A 249 11.95 -21.16 -0.94
N LYS A 250 12.96 -20.90 -0.11
CA LYS A 250 12.89 -21.16 1.33
C LYS A 250 11.72 -20.42 1.98
N ARG A 251 11.49 -19.16 1.60
CA ARG A 251 10.33 -18.38 2.08
C ARG A 251 9.00 -18.98 1.66
N LEU A 252 8.89 -19.57 0.48
CA LEU A 252 7.66 -20.26 0.06
C LEU A 252 7.34 -21.45 0.97
N ASP A 253 8.36 -22.16 1.45
CA ASP A 253 8.18 -23.26 2.42
C ASP A 253 7.75 -22.73 3.80
N GLU A 254 8.32 -21.60 4.24
CA GLU A 254 7.89 -20.89 5.46
C GLU A 254 6.43 -20.42 5.35
N ILE A 255 6.04 -19.84 4.22
CA ILE A 255 4.66 -19.41 3.93
C ILE A 255 3.70 -20.60 4.05
N GLU A 256 4.02 -21.74 3.44
CA GLU A 256 3.15 -22.93 3.48
C GLU A 256 3.03 -23.51 4.89
N SER A 257 4.11 -23.47 5.68
CA SER A 257 4.11 -23.87 7.09
C SER A 257 3.17 -22.99 7.92
N HIS A 258 3.32 -21.66 7.83
CA HIS A 258 2.47 -20.71 8.54
C HIS A 258 1.01 -20.78 8.08
N ARG A 259 0.77 -20.86 6.77
CA ARG A 259 -0.58 -21.04 6.21
C ARG A 259 -1.24 -22.31 6.73
N SER A 260 -0.53 -23.43 6.74
CA SER A 260 -1.04 -24.72 7.23
C SER A 260 -1.36 -24.68 8.72
N TYR A 261 -0.51 -24.02 9.51
CA TYR A 261 -0.78 -23.78 10.93
C TYR A 261 -2.06 -22.94 11.09
N VAL A 262 -2.14 -21.79 10.44
CA VAL A 262 -3.29 -20.87 10.49
C VAL A 262 -4.59 -21.59 10.09
N GLN A 263 -4.58 -22.35 9.00
CA GLN A 263 -5.73 -23.15 8.55
C GLN A 263 -6.17 -24.22 9.57
N ARG A 264 -5.23 -24.77 10.35
CA ARG A 264 -5.52 -25.82 11.34
C ARG A 264 -6.12 -25.24 12.62
N VAL A 265 -5.67 -24.07 13.05
CA VAL A 265 -6.01 -23.51 14.37
C VAL A 265 -7.16 -22.51 14.33
N LEU A 266 -7.53 -21.98 13.17
CA LEU A 266 -8.63 -21.03 13.04
C LEU A 266 -9.92 -21.70 12.52
N PRO A 267 -11.08 -21.13 12.86
CA PRO A 267 -12.36 -21.55 12.28
C PRO A 267 -12.38 -21.41 10.76
N LYS A 268 -13.09 -22.34 10.10
CA LYS A 268 -13.29 -22.36 8.64
C LYS A 268 -14.68 -21.85 8.25
N ASP A 269 -15.17 -20.87 8.99
CA ASP A 269 -16.51 -20.30 8.86
C ASP A 269 -16.65 -19.25 7.74
N GLY A 270 -15.57 -19.02 6.98
CA GLY A 270 -15.54 -18.06 5.87
C GLY A 270 -15.26 -16.61 6.30
N ARG A 271 -14.93 -16.34 7.57
CA ARG A 271 -14.72 -14.97 8.07
C ARG A 271 -13.26 -14.53 7.98
N ILE A 272 -12.39 -15.12 8.80
CA ILE A 272 -10.93 -14.81 8.77
C ILE A 272 -10.28 -15.52 7.59
N LEU A 273 -10.75 -16.72 7.27
CA LEU A 273 -10.21 -17.58 6.24
C LEU A 273 -11.23 -17.79 5.12
N LEU A 274 -10.79 -17.61 3.87
CA LEU A 274 -11.57 -17.91 2.68
C LEU A 274 -11.11 -19.23 2.06
N PRO A 275 -12.06 -20.09 1.65
CA PRO A 275 -11.75 -21.31 0.94
C PRO A 275 -11.26 -21.01 -0.47
N VAL A 276 -10.20 -21.69 -0.90
CA VAL A 276 -9.68 -21.60 -2.27
C VAL A 276 -9.98 -22.90 -3.01
N ARG A 277 -10.73 -22.81 -4.12
CA ARG A 277 -11.02 -23.97 -4.96
C ARG A 277 -9.78 -24.37 -5.74
N THR A 278 -9.05 -25.36 -5.26
CA THR A 278 -7.99 -26.00 -6.04
C THR A 278 -8.60 -26.91 -7.10
N ARG A 279 -8.08 -26.87 -8.34
CA ARG A 279 -8.57 -27.67 -9.49
C ARG A 279 -8.59 -29.21 -9.27
N SER A 280 -8.01 -29.70 -8.16
CA SER A 280 -7.66 -31.11 -7.97
C SER A 280 -8.73 -31.98 -7.29
N THR A 281 -9.81 -31.44 -6.72
CA THR A 281 -10.76 -32.27 -5.96
C THR A 281 -12.22 -31.86 -6.17
N LYS A 282 -13.04 -32.78 -6.73
CA LYS A 282 -14.50 -32.75 -6.59
C LYS A 282 -14.83 -33.01 -5.12
N GLY A 283 -14.88 -31.97 -4.30
CA GLY A 283 -15.05 -32.05 -2.85
C GLY A 283 -14.70 -30.73 -2.16
N GLU A 284 -14.91 -30.69 -0.84
CA GLU A 284 -14.66 -29.51 0.01
C GLU A 284 -13.31 -28.83 -0.27
N PRO A 285 -13.22 -27.49 -0.13
CA PRO A 285 -11.99 -26.76 -0.32
C PRO A 285 -10.89 -27.28 0.63
N THR A 286 -9.79 -27.77 0.06
CA THR A 286 -8.68 -28.35 0.82
C THR A 286 -7.72 -27.30 1.37
N ARG A 287 -7.81 -26.06 0.85
CA ARG A 287 -6.91 -24.96 1.16
C ARG A 287 -7.67 -23.68 1.48
N TYR A 288 -7.12 -22.91 2.40
CA TYR A 288 -7.64 -21.63 2.86
C TYR A 288 -6.54 -20.57 2.87
N VAL A 289 -6.94 -19.33 2.60
CA VAL A 289 -6.11 -18.12 2.66
C VAL A 289 -6.80 -17.07 3.53
N LEU A 290 -6.09 -16.01 3.94
CA LEU A 290 -6.72 -14.91 4.69
C LEU A 290 -7.75 -14.17 3.84
N SER A 291 -8.86 -13.76 4.44
CA SER A 291 -9.85 -12.90 3.79
C SER A 291 -9.29 -11.49 3.53
N PRO A 292 -9.75 -10.80 2.49
CA PRO A 292 -9.40 -9.39 2.26
C PRO A 292 -9.65 -8.51 3.48
N GLU A 293 -10.70 -8.78 4.27
CA GLU A 293 -11.03 -8.08 5.51
C GLU A 293 -9.96 -8.30 6.59
N ALA A 294 -9.50 -9.54 6.78
CA ALA A 294 -8.44 -9.85 7.74
C ALA A 294 -7.13 -9.17 7.33
N ILE A 295 -6.81 -9.20 6.03
CA ILE A 295 -5.67 -8.50 5.46
C ILE A 295 -5.80 -6.98 5.63
N GLN A 296 -6.99 -6.42 5.49
CA GLN A 296 -7.23 -4.99 5.69
C GLN A 296 -7.00 -4.58 7.16
N ILE A 297 -7.41 -5.40 8.13
CA ILE A 297 -7.10 -5.20 9.54
C ILE A 297 -5.59 -5.22 9.77
N LEU A 298 -4.89 -6.23 9.25
CA LEU A 298 -3.43 -6.37 9.33
C LEU A 298 -2.69 -5.14 8.79
N ARG A 299 -3.19 -4.57 7.68
CA ARG A 299 -2.63 -3.37 7.04
C ARG A 299 -2.92 -2.07 7.78
N ALA A 300 -3.98 -2.04 8.58
CA ALA A 300 -4.50 -0.82 9.19
C ALA A 300 -4.14 -0.68 10.68
N VAL A 301 -3.82 -1.78 11.37
CA VAL A 301 -3.33 -1.73 12.75
C VAL A 301 -1.87 -1.34 12.77
N GLU A 302 -1.54 -0.34 13.58
CA GLU A 302 -0.18 0.11 13.78
C GLU A 302 0.05 0.42 15.27
N ASP A 303 1.20 0.01 15.79
CA ASP A 303 1.77 0.58 17.00
C ASP A 303 3.29 0.69 16.83
N LYS A 304 3.75 1.92 16.65
CA LYS A 304 5.17 2.22 16.37
C LYS A 304 6.04 2.18 17.62
N ASN A 305 5.43 2.10 18.80
CA ASN A 305 6.14 2.23 20.07
C ASN A 305 6.36 0.88 20.77
N SER A 306 5.59 -0.16 20.43
CA SER A 306 5.74 -1.48 21.06
C SER A 306 5.14 -2.59 20.20
N PHE A 307 5.94 -3.63 19.92
CA PHE A 307 5.48 -4.82 19.23
C PHE A 307 4.37 -5.55 20.00
N ASP A 308 4.47 -5.67 21.32
CA ASP A 308 3.39 -6.28 22.12
C ASP A 308 2.09 -5.47 22.07
N LYS A 309 2.16 -4.14 22.11
CA LYS A 309 0.97 -3.29 21.93
C LYS A 309 0.39 -3.43 20.53
N TYR A 310 1.23 -3.53 19.50
CA TYR A 310 0.81 -3.81 18.13
C TYR A 310 0.04 -5.13 18.05
N ILE A 311 0.61 -6.22 18.59
CA ILE A 311 -0.02 -7.55 18.57
C ILE A 311 -1.33 -7.56 19.36
N ASN A 312 -1.38 -6.95 20.54
CA ASN A 312 -2.61 -6.88 21.33
C ASN A 312 -3.72 -6.10 20.59
N LYS A 313 -3.39 -4.95 19.98
CA LYS A 313 -4.34 -4.19 19.16
C LYS A 313 -4.84 -4.99 17.96
N LEU A 314 -3.94 -5.76 17.34
CA LEU A 314 -4.29 -6.62 16.21
C LEU A 314 -5.23 -7.74 16.64
N GLN A 315 -4.92 -8.42 17.73
CA GLN A 315 -5.75 -9.46 18.36
C GLN A 315 -7.15 -8.91 18.67
N ASP A 316 -7.23 -7.78 19.40
CA ASP A 316 -8.49 -7.13 19.77
C ASP A 316 -9.33 -6.79 18.54
N ARG A 317 -8.69 -6.29 17.47
CA ARG A 317 -9.41 -5.91 16.26
C ARG A 317 -9.89 -7.11 15.45
N LEU A 318 -9.08 -8.16 15.33
CA LEU A 318 -9.49 -9.42 14.71
C LEU A 318 -10.67 -10.05 15.48
N THR A 319 -10.59 -10.15 16.80
CA THR A 319 -11.67 -10.71 17.61
C THR A 319 -12.95 -9.89 17.53
N ARG A 320 -12.84 -8.56 17.63
CA ARG A 320 -13.99 -7.67 17.49
C ARG A 320 -14.63 -7.76 16.11
N ALA A 321 -13.84 -7.75 15.04
CA ALA A 321 -14.38 -7.73 13.68
C ALA A 321 -15.07 -9.06 13.31
N PHE A 322 -14.49 -10.19 13.69
CA PHE A 322 -14.95 -11.51 13.24
C PHE A 322 -15.76 -12.28 14.28
N GLY A 323 -15.80 -11.83 15.53
CA GLY A 323 -16.48 -12.51 16.63
C GLY A 323 -15.84 -13.84 16.98
N THR A 324 -14.58 -14.00 16.61
CA THR A 324 -13.77 -15.20 16.82
C THR A 324 -12.67 -14.83 17.79
N GLU A 325 -12.63 -15.48 18.95
CA GLU A 325 -11.50 -15.34 19.87
C GLU A 325 -10.24 -15.84 19.16
N VAL A 326 -9.25 -14.96 19.04
CA VAL A 326 -7.92 -15.31 18.53
C VAL A 326 -6.93 -15.12 19.66
N THR A 327 -6.07 -16.12 19.88
CA THR A 327 -5.00 -16.06 20.87
C THR A 327 -3.83 -15.21 20.36
N LYS A 328 -2.90 -14.82 21.25
CA LYS A 328 -1.67 -14.13 20.86
C LYS A 328 -0.85 -14.95 19.85
N GLU A 329 -0.75 -16.27 20.04
CA GLU A 329 -0.01 -17.17 19.15
C GLU A 329 -0.66 -17.23 17.75
N GLN A 330 -1.98 -17.37 17.69
CA GLN A 330 -2.73 -17.32 16.42
C GLN A 330 -2.57 -15.96 15.73
N THR A 331 -2.61 -14.86 16.48
CA THR A 331 -2.41 -13.51 15.94
C THR A 331 -1.02 -13.33 15.33
N LEU A 332 0.02 -13.82 16.02
CA LEU A 332 1.39 -13.84 15.49
C LEU A 332 1.48 -14.68 14.21
N ALA A 333 0.87 -15.87 14.18
CA ALA A 333 0.89 -16.73 13.00
C ALA A 333 0.16 -16.10 11.79
N ILE A 334 -0.97 -15.43 12.02
CA ILE A 334 -1.70 -14.67 10.98
C ILE A 334 -0.83 -13.53 10.46
N GLN A 335 -0.21 -12.77 11.35
CA GLN A 335 0.64 -11.63 10.98
C GLN A 335 1.86 -12.07 10.19
N GLU A 336 2.52 -13.15 10.60
CA GLU A 336 3.70 -13.66 9.92
C GLU A 336 3.34 -14.28 8.56
N TYR A 337 2.23 -15.02 8.47
CA TYR A 337 1.73 -15.50 7.18
C TYR A 337 1.48 -14.34 6.20
N TYR A 338 0.81 -13.27 6.66
CA TYR A 338 0.60 -12.07 5.86
C TYR A 338 1.91 -11.40 5.43
N ARG A 339 2.84 -11.18 6.36
CA ARG A 339 4.12 -10.50 6.10
C ARG A 339 4.97 -11.26 5.08
N LEU A 340 5.04 -12.58 5.20
CA LEU A 340 5.76 -13.42 4.26
C LEU A 340 5.08 -13.41 2.88
N ALA A 341 3.76 -13.57 2.81
CA ALA A 341 3.02 -13.54 1.56
C ALA A 341 3.12 -12.19 0.83
N ASP A 342 3.09 -11.06 1.55
CA ASP A 342 3.21 -9.72 0.96
C ASP A 342 4.58 -9.46 0.31
N THR A 343 5.59 -10.27 0.65
CA THR A 343 6.87 -10.27 -0.07
C THR A 343 6.64 -10.58 -1.55
N PHE A 344 5.65 -11.39 -1.92
CA PHE A 344 5.33 -11.80 -3.29
C PHE A 344 4.26 -10.94 -3.98
N THR A 345 3.74 -9.90 -3.33
CA THR A 345 2.82 -8.95 -4.00
C THR A 345 3.60 -8.20 -5.09
N LEU A 346 3.08 -8.18 -6.31
CA LEU A 346 3.75 -7.58 -7.46
C LEU A 346 3.33 -6.13 -7.62
N SER A 347 4.17 -5.37 -8.30
CA SER A 347 3.87 -3.98 -8.58
C SER A 347 2.84 -3.86 -9.70
N LEU A 348 1.87 -2.96 -9.52
CA LEU A 348 0.92 -2.61 -10.57
C LEU A 348 1.54 -1.59 -11.51
N LEU A 349 1.35 -1.77 -12.81
CA LEU A 349 1.77 -0.83 -13.84
C LEU A 349 0.62 0.12 -14.13
N GLN A 350 0.87 1.43 -14.01
CA GLN A 350 -0.10 2.46 -14.31
C GLN A 350 0.31 3.20 -15.59
N PRO A 351 -0.48 3.07 -16.68
CA PRO A 351 -0.19 3.76 -17.94
C PRO A 351 -0.11 5.28 -17.79
N SER A 352 -0.89 5.85 -16.87
CA SER A 352 -0.89 7.27 -16.59
C SER A 352 -1.31 7.53 -15.14
N SER A 353 -0.77 8.61 -14.57
CA SER A 353 -1.29 9.27 -13.38
C SER A 353 -1.97 10.56 -13.83
N ALA A 354 -3.29 10.68 -13.66
CA ALA A 354 -3.98 11.92 -13.96
C ALA A 354 -3.83 12.90 -12.78
N ARG A 355 -3.45 14.15 -13.05
CA ARG A 355 -3.60 15.19 -12.03
C ARG A 355 -5.09 15.40 -11.79
N LEU A 356 -5.54 15.14 -10.57
CA LEU A 356 -6.93 15.32 -10.20
C LEU A 356 -7.29 16.83 -10.23
N PRO A 357 -8.39 17.23 -10.89
CA PRO A 357 -8.68 18.63 -11.19
C PRO A 357 -9.36 19.36 -10.04
N TYR A 358 -8.73 19.37 -8.86
CA TYR A 358 -9.30 20.03 -7.67
C TYR A 358 -9.60 21.50 -7.91
N GLU A 359 -8.76 22.23 -8.65
CA GLU A 359 -8.95 23.66 -8.88
C GLU A 359 -10.14 23.95 -9.82
N SER A 360 -10.28 23.21 -10.93
CA SER A 360 -11.29 23.49 -11.96
C SER A 360 -12.67 22.90 -11.68
N ALA A 361 -12.89 22.24 -10.54
CA ALA A 361 -14.20 21.74 -10.12
C ALA A 361 -15.09 22.88 -9.58
N HIS A 362 -15.57 23.77 -10.46
CA HIS A 362 -16.24 25.01 -10.07
C HIS A 362 -17.62 24.83 -9.42
N LYS A 363 -18.21 23.64 -9.49
CA LYS A 363 -19.58 23.34 -9.02
C LYS A 363 -19.61 22.32 -7.90
N GLY A 364 -18.50 22.20 -7.18
CA GLY A 364 -18.26 21.16 -6.21
C GLY A 364 -17.64 19.94 -6.87
N LEU A 365 -17.46 18.89 -6.09
CA LEU A 365 -16.90 17.63 -6.55
C LEU A 365 -17.46 16.46 -5.73
N VAL A 366 -17.41 15.28 -6.34
CA VAL A 366 -17.52 14.01 -5.61
C VAL A 366 -16.15 13.36 -5.67
N SER A 367 -15.51 13.18 -4.52
CA SER A 367 -14.30 12.39 -4.42
C SER A 367 -14.66 10.95 -4.10
N VAL A 368 -13.97 10.02 -4.74
CA VAL A 368 -14.14 8.58 -4.53
C VAL A 368 -12.79 7.94 -4.32
N ASP A 369 -12.57 7.34 -3.16
CA ASP A 369 -11.40 6.52 -2.83
C ASP A 369 -11.83 5.05 -2.76
N PHE A 370 -11.29 4.22 -3.63
CA PHE A 370 -11.63 2.80 -3.64
C PHE A 370 -10.85 2.01 -2.59
N SER A 371 -11.58 1.45 -1.64
CA SER A 371 -10.98 0.70 -0.54
C SER A 371 -10.68 -0.76 -0.90
N GLY A 372 -9.65 -1.31 -0.25
CA GLY A 372 -9.39 -2.75 -0.23
C GLY A 372 -8.66 -3.32 -1.45
N LEU A 373 -8.28 -2.51 -2.46
CA LEU A 373 -7.52 -3.00 -3.63
C LEU A 373 -6.23 -3.73 -3.21
N GLY A 374 -5.45 -3.11 -2.31
CA GLY A 374 -4.24 -3.73 -1.79
C GLY A 374 -4.49 -5.04 -1.04
N ALA A 375 -5.57 -5.13 -0.28
CA ALA A 375 -5.93 -6.36 0.44
C ALA A 375 -6.38 -7.47 -0.50
N LYS A 376 -7.16 -7.14 -1.53
CA LYS A 376 -7.59 -8.08 -2.57
C LYS A 376 -6.40 -8.59 -3.40
N ASN A 377 -5.45 -7.73 -3.74
CA ASN A 377 -4.21 -8.14 -4.42
C ASN A 377 -3.36 -9.08 -3.56
N THR A 378 -3.22 -8.80 -2.26
CA THR A 378 -2.51 -9.71 -1.36
C THR A 378 -3.25 -11.05 -1.21
N ALA A 379 -4.59 -11.06 -1.11
CA ALA A 379 -5.37 -12.30 -1.09
C ALA A 379 -5.18 -13.11 -2.39
N ALA A 380 -5.26 -12.44 -3.54
CA ALA A 380 -5.02 -13.03 -4.86
C ALA A 380 -3.59 -13.60 -5.00
N THR A 381 -2.61 -12.97 -4.35
CA THR A 381 -1.22 -13.46 -4.24
C THR A 381 -1.16 -14.69 -3.34
N MET A 382 -1.83 -14.68 -2.17
CA MET A 382 -1.92 -15.86 -1.30
C MET A 382 -2.54 -17.07 -2.00
N GLU A 383 -3.53 -16.85 -2.86
CA GLU A 383 -4.10 -17.90 -3.71
C GLU A 383 -3.08 -18.45 -4.72
N ALA A 384 -2.29 -17.57 -5.35
CA ALA A 384 -1.25 -17.96 -6.30
C ALA A 384 -0.07 -18.69 -5.63
N LEU A 385 0.18 -18.42 -4.35
CA LEU A 385 1.22 -19.07 -3.54
C LEU A 385 0.87 -20.53 -3.18
N LEU A 386 -0.39 -20.95 -3.36
CA LEU A 386 -0.79 -22.33 -3.12
C LEU A 386 -0.09 -23.24 -4.15
N PRO A 387 0.75 -24.19 -3.72
CA PRO A 387 1.62 -24.96 -4.63
C PRO A 387 0.85 -25.65 -5.75
N SER A 388 1.38 -25.58 -6.97
CA SER A 388 1.12 -26.61 -7.99
C SER A 388 2.15 -27.72 -7.82
N ALA A 389 1.70 -28.98 -7.69
CA ALA A 389 2.52 -30.16 -7.35
C ALA A 389 3.58 -30.59 -8.40
N ALA A 390 4.08 -29.69 -9.23
CA ALA A 390 5.07 -30.00 -10.27
C ALA A 390 6.50 -30.00 -9.70
N LYS A 391 7.27 -31.04 -10.02
CA LYS A 391 8.73 -31.07 -9.81
C LYS A 391 9.37 -30.06 -10.77
N LYS A 392 9.85 -28.94 -10.24
CA LYS A 392 10.55 -27.86 -10.97
C LYS A 392 11.85 -27.52 -10.22
N SER A 393 12.83 -26.93 -10.91
CA SER A 393 13.95 -26.29 -10.22
C SER A 393 13.47 -25.13 -9.31
N GLU A 394 14.29 -24.69 -8.35
CA GLU A 394 13.90 -23.63 -7.42
C GLU A 394 13.53 -22.33 -8.15
N SER A 395 14.34 -21.91 -9.13
CA SER A 395 14.09 -20.71 -9.94
C SER A 395 12.82 -20.82 -10.78
N GLU A 396 12.60 -21.96 -11.46
CA GLU A 396 11.38 -22.19 -12.24
C GLU A 396 10.13 -22.26 -11.34
N TYR A 397 10.26 -22.76 -10.12
CA TYR A 397 9.19 -22.78 -9.14
C TYR A 397 8.80 -21.36 -8.73
N VAL A 398 9.78 -20.53 -8.34
CA VAL A 398 9.56 -19.12 -7.99
C VAL A 398 8.97 -18.35 -9.17
N GLN A 399 9.53 -18.50 -10.37
CA GLN A 399 9.00 -17.86 -11.58
C GLN A 399 7.54 -18.22 -11.85
N ASN A 400 7.17 -19.49 -11.70
CA ASN A 400 5.78 -19.91 -11.86
C ASN A 400 4.85 -19.23 -10.85
N ILE A 401 5.28 -19.08 -9.59
CA ILE A 401 4.54 -18.34 -8.57
C ILE A 401 4.37 -16.87 -8.93
N LEU A 402 5.41 -16.22 -9.47
CA LEU A 402 5.32 -14.83 -9.93
C LEU A 402 4.31 -14.71 -11.08
N VAL A 403 4.35 -15.62 -12.07
CA VAL A 403 3.39 -15.64 -13.19
C VAL A 403 1.94 -15.84 -12.71
N GLN A 404 1.69 -16.77 -11.77
CA GLN A 404 0.34 -16.95 -11.23
C GLN A 404 -0.11 -15.75 -10.38
N SER A 405 0.80 -15.18 -9.57
CA SER A 405 0.52 -13.97 -8.78
C SER A 405 0.13 -12.81 -9.69
N LYS A 406 0.86 -12.62 -10.79
CA LYS A 406 0.60 -11.59 -11.79
C LYS A 406 -0.79 -11.76 -12.40
N LYS A 407 -1.10 -12.96 -12.88
CA LYS A 407 -2.41 -13.29 -13.46
C LYS A 407 -3.56 -13.01 -12.48
N ASN A 408 -3.41 -13.42 -11.23
CA ASN A 408 -4.45 -13.23 -10.21
C ASN A 408 -4.63 -11.73 -9.85
N GLN A 409 -3.54 -10.96 -9.75
CA GLN A 409 -3.60 -9.52 -9.51
C GLN A 409 -4.14 -8.73 -10.72
N ASP A 410 -3.85 -9.18 -11.94
CA ASP A 410 -4.40 -8.58 -13.16
C ASP A 410 -5.93 -8.75 -13.22
N GLU A 411 -6.47 -9.89 -12.76
CA GLU A 411 -7.91 -10.09 -12.63
C GLU A 411 -8.55 -9.15 -11.59
N VAL A 412 -7.89 -8.95 -10.44
CA VAL A 412 -8.34 -7.96 -9.44
C VAL A 412 -8.32 -6.55 -10.04
N THR A 413 -7.26 -6.21 -10.78
CA THR A 413 -7.10 -4.91 -11.44
C THR A 413 -8.15 -4.71 -12.53
N ARG A 414 -8.49 -5.75 -13.29
CA ARG A 414 -9.56 -5.71 -14.30
C ARG A 414 -10.90 -5.35 -13.67
N ARG A 415 -11.30 -6.06 -12.61
CA ARG A 415 -12.54 -5.75 -11.85
C ARG A 415 -12.51 -4.35 -11.27
N PHE A 416 -11.33 -3.89 -10.86
CA PHE A 416 -11.15 -2.55 -10.35
C PHE A 416 -11.40 -1.48 -11.43
N VAL A 417 -10.89 -1.68 -12.65
CA VAL A 417 -11.17 -0.81 -13.80
C VAL A 417 -12.66 -0.83 -14.18
N GLU A 418 -13.31 -1.99 -14.15
CA GLU A 418 -14.76 -2.09 -14.40
C GLU A 418 -15.57 -1.26 -13.40
N ARG A 419 -15.20 -1.27 -12.11
CA ARG A 419 -15.85 -0.45 -11.09
C ARG A 419 -15.71 1.06 -11.37
N LYS A 420 -14.55 1.50 -11.87
CA LYS A 420 -14.36 2.89 -12.29
C LYS A 420 -15.28 3.28 -13.44
N GLN A 421 -15.43 2.41 -14.43
CA GLN A 421 -16.32 2.63 -15.58
C GLN A 421 -17.80 2.69 -15.14
N VAL A 422 -18.21 1.80 -14.23
CA VAL A 422 -19.56 1.83 -13.65
C VAL A 422 -19.81 3.13 -12.88
N LEU A 423 -18.83 3.57 -12.09
CA LEU A 423 -18.90 4.82 -11.34
C LEU A 423 -18.99 6.04 -12.26
N GLU A 424 -18.19 6.08 -13.32
CA GLU A 424 -18.23 7.11 -14.35
C GLU A 424 -19.59 7.17 -15.04
N ALA A 425 -20.12 6.02 -15.50
CA ALA A 425 -21.43 5.92 -16.10
C ALA A 425 -22.54 6.38 -15.13
N ASN A 426 -22.44 6.04 -13.85
CA ASN A 426 -23.38 6.50 -12.82
C ASN A 426 -23.32 8.01 -12.61
N GLY A 427 -22.13 8.60 -12.61
CA GLY A 427 -21.94 10.06 -12.55
C GLY A 427 -22.59 10.77 -13.73
N MET A 428 -22.38 10.25 -14.95
CA MET A 428 -22.97 10.79 -16.18
C MET A 428 -24.51 10.71 -16.20
N VAL A 429 -25.13 9.72 -15.55
CA VAL A 429 -26.60 9.68 -15.45
C VAL A 429 -27.14 10.80 -14.55
N ILE A 430 -26.39 11.19 -13.51
CA ILE A 430 -26.79 12.25 -12.57
C ILE A 430 -26.48 13.63 -13.15
N ASN A 431 -25.34 13.77 -13.84
CA ASN A 431 -24.90 15.00 -14.46
C ASN A 431 -24.23 14.65 -15.81
N PRO A 432 -24.99 14.67 -16.93
CA PRO A 432 -24.54 14.20 -18.25
C PRO A 432 -23.28 14.85 -18.80
N ASP A 433 -23.08 16.13 -18.49
CA ASP A 433 -21.92 16.89 -18.94
C ASP A 433 -20.74 16.84 -17.95
N GLY A 434 -20.92 16.16 -16.82
CA GLY A 434 -19.91 15.98 -15.79
C GLY A 434 -18.75 15.13 -16.28
N LYS A 435 -17.59 15.29 -15.65
CA LYS A 435 -16.37 14.55 -16.01
C LYS A 435 -15.83 13.77 -14.84
N MET A 436 -15.45 12.52 -15.11
CA MET A 436 -14.77 11.66 -14.14
C MET A 436 -13.26 11.64 -14.43
N TYR A 437 -12.48 11.70 -13.37
CA TYR A 437 -11.02 11.65 -13.42
C TYR A 437 -10.55 10.60 -12.42
N PHE A 438 -9.54 9.79 -12.78
CA PHE A 438 -8.97 8.78 -11.89
C PHE A 438 -7.45 8.86 -11.88
N SER A 439 -6.86 8.67 -10.69
CA SER A 439 -5.44 8.48 -10.47
C SER A 439 -5.24 7.35 -9.48
N GLY A 440 -4.81 6.17 -9.96
CA GLY A 440 -4.71 5.00 -9.09
C GLY A 440 -6.06 4.59 -8.49
N ASP A 441 -6.17 4.49 -7.18
CA ASP A 441 -7.40 4.22 -6.43
C ASP A 441 -8.27 5.44 -6.14
N ASP A 442 -7.77 6.65 -6.42
CA ASP A 442 -8.48 7.90 -6.24
C ASP A 442 -9.25 8.32 -7.50
N GLY A 443 -10.42 8.91 -7.30
CA GLY A 443 -11.26 9.45 -8.35
C GLY A 443 -11.94 10.76 -7.96
N ILE A 444 -12.18 11.61 -8.95
CA ILE A 444 -12.99 12.83 -8.82
C ILE A 444 -14.02 12.88 -9.92
N PHE A 445 -15.28 13.01 -9.53
CA PHE A 445 -16.34 13.49 -10.39
C PHE A 445 -16.47 14.99 -10.26
N ALA A 446 -16.25 15.72 -11.35
CA ALA A 446 -16.44 17.17 -11.46
C ALA A 446 -17.75 17.44 -12.21
N PRO A 447 -18.87 17.72 -11.52
CA PRO A 447 -20.14 18.01 -12.16
C PRO A 447 -20.15 19.41 -12.78
N THR A 448 -21.01 19.63 -13.78
CA THR A 448 -21.22 20.95 -14.42
C THR A 448 -22.26 21.82 -13.71
N GLN A 449 -22.96 21.25 -12.73
CA GLN A 449 -23.91 21.92 -11.84
C GLN A 449 -23.75 21.36 -10.43
N GLU A 450 -24.08 22.16 -9.42
CA GLU A 450 -24.02 21.70 -8.03
C GLU A 450 -25.03 20.57 -7.82
N LEU A 451 -24.59 19.49 -7.16
CA LEU A 451 -25.44 18.34 -6.90
C LEU A 451 -26.41 18.66 -5.75
N SER A 452 -27.71 18.55 -6.03
CA SER A 452 -28.72 18.66 -4.98
C SER A 452 -28.65 17.46 -4.01
N PRO A 453 -29.24 17.55 -2.81
CA PRO A 453 -29.32 16.40 -1.90
C PRO A 453 -29.94 15.16 -2.56
N LYS A 454 -30.92 15.34 -3.43
CA LYS A 454 -31.54 14.26 -4.21
C LYS A 454 -30.54 13.62 -5.18
N ASP A 455 -29.70 14.41 -5.82
CA ASP A 455 -28.67 13.93 -6.75
C ASP A 455 -27.58 13.15 -6.01
N LYS A 456 -27.14 13.65 -4.84
CA LYS A 456 -26.19 12.94 -3.97
C LYS A 456 -26.73 11.56 -3.57
N LEU A 457 -27.99 11.50 -3.13
CA LEU A 457 -28.66 10.23 -2.80
C LEU A 457 -28.78 9.31 -4.02
N ALA A 458 -29.20 9.82 -5.17
CA ALA A 458 -29.34 9.03 -6.39
C ALA A 458 -27.97 8.49 -6.88
N PHE A 459 -26.90 9.27 -6.75
CA PHE A 459 -25.53 8.83 -7.02
C PHE A 459 -25.13 7.66 -6.12
N LEU A 460 -25.31 7.80 -4.80
CA LEU A 460 -24.98 6.73 -3.85
C LEU A 460 -25.81 5.47 -4.06
N ASP A 461 -27.10 5.60 -4.35
CA ASP A 461 -27.96 4.45 -4.63
C ASP A 461 -27.39 3.61 -5.77
N ARG A 462 -26.96 4.27 -6.86
CA ARG A 462 -26.36 3.61 -8.01
C ARG A 462 -25.03 2.95 -7.68
N VAL A 463 -24.15 3.63 -6.93
CA VAL A 463 -22.87 3.04 -6.52
C VAL A 463 -23.07 1.85 -5.58
N SER A 464 -24.09 1.91 -4.72
CA SER A 464 -24.42 0.84 -3.77
C SER A 464 -24.98 -0.43 -4.41
N ARG A 465 -25.32 -0.41 -5.70
CA ARG A 465 -25.72 -1.58 -6.49
C ARG A 465 -24.53 -2.34 -7.10
N SER A 466 -23.31 -1.89 -6.86
CA SER A 466 -22.09 -2.59 -7.28
C SER A 466 -21.89 -3.89 -6.48
N ASP A 467 -20.97 -4.73 -6.96
CA ASP A 467 -20.55 -5.98 -6.29
C ASP A 467 -19.89 -5.77 -4.92
N SER A 468 -19.67 -4.52 -4.51
CA SER A 468 -18.95 -4.17 -3.28
C SER A 468 -19.36 -2.76 -2.83
N PRO A 469 -20.55 -2.60 -2.23
CA PRO A 469 -21.09 -1.29 -1.83
C PRO A 469 -20.16 -0.52 -0.87
N SER A 470 -19.51 -1.22 0.06
CA SER A 470 -18.50 -0.68 0.98
C SER A 470 -17.11 -0.45 0.35
N GLY A 471 -16.91 -0.87 -0.89
CA GLY A 471 -15.63 -0.83 -1.60
C GLY A 471 -15.21 0.56 -2.08
N SER A 472 -16.01 1.60 -1.81
CA SER A 472 -15.73 2.99 -2.18
C SER A 472 -16.07 3.91 -1.02
N ARG A 473 -15.12 4.76 -0.65
CA ARG A 473 -15.34 5.91 0.24
C ARG A 473 -15.74 7.08 -0.62
N ILE A 474 -16.86 7.71 -0.31
CA ILE A 474 -17.40 8.79 -1.14
C ILE A 474 -17.46 10.06 -0.29
N VAL A 475 -16.91 11.14 -0.83
CA VAL A 475 -16.96 12.46 -0.21
C VAL A 475 -17.64 13.43 -1.16
N PHE A 476 -18.69 14.10 -0.70
CA PHE A 476 -19.27 15.24 -1.39
C PHE A 476 -18.67 16.52 -0.81
N LEU A 477 -18.23 17.42 -1.68
CA LEU A 477 -17.67 18.71 -1.30
C LEU A 477 -18.23 19.83 -2.18
N ASN A 478 -18.77 20.87 -1.55
CA ASN A 478 -19.30 22.03 -2.27
C ASN A 478 -18.19 22.88 -2.90
N ALA A 479 -18.54 23.71 -3.89
CA ALA A 479 -17.57 24.57 -4.58
C ALA A 479 -16.98 25.66 -3.68
N GLU A 480 -17.80 26.14 -2.75
CA GLU A 480 -17.62 27.36 -1.97
C GLU A 480 -17.88 27.12 -0.49
N PHE A 481 -17.36 28.02 0.33
CA PHE A 481 -17.79 28.15 1.72
C PHE A 481 -19.24 28.59 1.80
N LYS A 482 -19.98 28.06 2.79
CA LYS A 482 -21.35 28.50 3.08
C LYS A 482 -21.46 30.01 3.30
N ASN A 483 -20.43 30.65 3.89
CA ASN A 483 -20.42 32.08 4.22
C ASN A 483 -19.81 32.98 3.10
N LYS A 484 -19.73 32.47 1.86
CA LYS A 484 -19.10 33.07 0.66
C LYS A 484 -17.58 32.88 0.60
N GLY A 485 -17.10 32.62 -0.63
CA GLY A 485 -15.67 32.44 -0.96
C GLY A 485 -15.38 31.06 -1.53
N ARG A 486 -14.55 31.00 -2.58
CA ARG A 486 -14.21 29.75 -3.28
C ARG A 486 -13.14 28.97 -2.52
N LEU A 487 -13.29 27.64 -2.50
CA LEU A 487 -12.25 26.75 -1.99
C LEU A 487 -11.13 26.62 -3.03
N SER A 488 -9.87 26.83 -2.61
CA SER A 488 -8.71 26.52 -3.44
C SER A 488 -8.53 25.00 -3.59
N GLY A 489 -7.84 24.56 -4.63
CA GLY A 489 -7.56 23.15 -4.89
C GLY A 489 -6.84 22.46 -3.72
N ALA A 490 -5.82 23.10 -3.15
CA ALA A 490 -5.10 22.58 -1.99
C ALA A 490 -5.99 22.43 -0.75
N LEU A 491 -6.91 23.38 -0.52
CA LEU A 491 -7.86 23.27 0.57
C LEU A 491 -8.88 22.15 0.32
N ARG A 492 -9.34 21.98 -0.92
CA ARG A 492 -10.26 20.88 -1.31
C ARG A 492 -9.64 19.52 -1.04
N GLU A 493 -8.41 19.32 -1.48
CA GLU A 493 -7.64 18.09 -1.26
C GLU A 493 -7.50 17.79 0.25
N SER A 494 -7.13 18.79 1.05
CA SER A 494 -7.03 18.65 2.51
C SER A 494 -8.37 18.29 3.17
N LEU A 495 -9.47 18.93 2.74
CA LEU A 495 -10.81 18.68 3.26
C LEU A 495 -11.33 17.28 2.89
N ILE A 496 -11.05 16.81 1.68
CA ILE A 496 -11.37 15.45 1.22
C ILE A 496 -10.65 14.41 2.07
N GLY A 497 -9.32 14.55 2.23
CA GLY A 497 -8.54 13.63 3.05
C GLY A 497 -9.01 13.60 4.51
N ARG A 498 -9.57 14.71 5.03
CA ARG A 498 -10.21 14.72 6.36
C ARG A 498 -11.53 13.96 6.37
N ALA A 499 -12.40 14.18 5.39
CA ALA A 499 -13.67 13.46 5.27
C ALA A 499 -13.45 11.93 5.14
N GLU A 500 -12.47 11.51 4.37
CA GLU A 500 -12.04 10.10 4.28
C GLU A 500 -11.56 9.55 5.62
N ARG A 501 -10.80 10.33 6.41
CA ARG A 501 -10.40 9.93 7.76
C ARG A 501 -11.60 9.74 8.69
N ILE A 502 -12.62 10.60 8.62
CA ILE A 502 -13.86 10.45 9.39
C ILE A 502 -14.56 9.15 9.04
N GLU A 503 -14.74 8.87 7.73
CA GLU A 503 -15.34 7.64 7.24
C GLU A 503 -14.56 6.40 7.72
N LYS A 504 -13.23 6.43 7.58
CA LYS A 504 -12.33 5.34 7.97
C LYS A 504 -12.42 5.07 9.46
N GLN A 505 -12.38 6.11 10.30
CA GLN A 505 -12.54 5.97 11.76
C GLN A 505 -13.91 5.42 12.11
N LEU A 506 -14.97 5.90 11.45
CA LEU A 506 -16.32 5.42 11.66
C LEU A 506 -16.42 3.92 11.34
N ARG A 507 -15.91 3.46 10.19
CA ARG A 507 -15.88 2.03 9.86
C ARG A 507 -15.16 1.21 10.93
N ILE A 508 -14.00 1.65 11.41
CA ILE A 508 -13.25 0.96 12.47
C ILE A 508 -14.09 0.77 13.74
N GLN A 509 -14.87 1.78 14.14
CA GLN A 509 -15.72 1.68 15.34
C GLN A 509 -16.95 0.78 15.14
N LEU A 510 -17.33 0.54 13.88
CA LEU A 510 -18.47 -0.29 13.47
C LEU A 510 -18.08 -1.74 13.16
N GLU A 511 -16.79 -2.08 13.13
CA GLU A 511 -16.28 -3.45 12.95
C GLU A 511 -16.70 -4.33 14.14
N ARG A 512 -17.88 -4.95 14.03
CA ARG A 512 -18.46 -5.87 15.04
C ARG A 512 -19.14 -7.04 14.34
N PRO A 513 -19.25 -8.23 14.97
CA PRO A 513 -19.70 -9.42 14.27
C PRO A 513 -21.15 -9.28 13.78
N GLU A 514 -22.02 -8.66 14.58
CA GLU A 514 -23.43 -8.41 14.26
C GLU A 514 -23.63 -7.29 13.21
N LEU A 515 -22.61 -6.47 12.97
CA LEU A 515 -22.66 -5.36 12.02
C LEU A 515 -21.85 -5.62 10.75
N LEU A 516 -20.99 -6.64 10.72
CA LEU A 516 -20.01 -6.84 9.65
C LEU A 516 -20.66 -6.97 8.27
N GLN A 517 -21.63 -7.89 8.12
CA GLN A 517 -22.34 -8.07 6.86
C GLN A 517 -23.13 -6.81 6.46
N PRO A 518 -23.99 -6.22 7.32
CA PRO A 518 -24.64 -4.95 7.00
C PRO A 518 -23.66 -3.84 6.61
N LEU A 519 -22.51 -3.75 7.28
CA LEU A 519 -21.49 -2.74 7.00
C LEU A 519 -20.83 -2.97 5.63
N GLN A 520 -20.61 -4.22 5.23
CA GLN A 520 -20.08 -4.59 3.90
C GLN A 520 -21.08 -4.26 2.78
N GLU A 521 -22.37 -4.39 3.05
CA GLU A 521 -23.48 -4.06 2.16
C GLU A 521 -23.87 -2.56 2.20
N THR A 522 -23.13 -1.73 2.94
CA THR A 522 -23.42 -0.29 3.10
C THR A 522 -22.28 0.59 2.58
N ASN A 523 -22.64 1.48 1.65
CA ASN A 523 -21.82 2.64 1.34
C ASN A 523 -22.06 3.73 2.40
N ILE A 524 -20.97 4.23 2.98
CA ILE A 524 -20.98 5.35 3.92
C ILE A 524 -20.32 6.51 3.20
N ALA A 525 -21.10 7.54 2.89
CA ALA A 525 -20.58 8.76 2.29
C ALA A 525 -20.55 9.90 3.30
N VAL A 526 -19.57 10.78 3.14
CA VAL A 526 -19.41 11.98 3.95
C VAL A 526 -19.76 13.20 3.10
N ASP A 527 -20.75 13.97 3.51
CA ASP A 527 -21.09 15.23 2.87
C ASP A 527 -20.53 16.39 3.70
N LEU A 528 -19.54 17.08 3.15
CA LEU A 528 -18.79 18.11 3.84
C LEU A 528 -19.20 19.51 3.37
N VAL A 529 -19.72 20.31 4.30
CA VAL A 529 -20.18 21.69 4.04
C VAL A 529 -19.32 22.67 4.84
N PRO A 530 -18.21 23.16 4.29
CA PRO A 530 -17.35 24.10 4.99
C PRO A 530 -18.02 25.48 5.09
N TRP A 531 -17.96 26.12 6.25
CA TRP A 531 -18.46 27.49 6.48
C TRP A 531 -17.36 28.53 6.30
N ASN A 532 -16.12 28.17 6.63
CA ASN A 532 -14.89 28.91 6.37
C ASN A 532 -13.68 27.94 6.41
N SER A 533 -12.44 28.45 6.35
CA SER A 533 -11.23 27.62 6.36
C SER A 533 -10.98 26.86 7.67
N LYS A 534 -11.77 27.11 8.71
CA LYS A 534 -11.65 26.53 10.05
C LYS A 534 -12.93 25.88 10.56
N THR A 535 -14.10 26.14 10.00
CA THR A 535 -15.34 25.53 10.51
C THR A 535 -16.27 25.08 9.40
N GLY A 536 -17.18 24.17 9.74
CA GLY A 536 -18.16 23.63 8.82
C GLY A 536 -19.04 22.57 9.46
N MET A 537 -19.78 21.86 8.62
CA MET A 537 -20.66 20.76 9.01
C MET A 537 -20.28 19.49 8.25
N VAL A 538 -20.42 18.35 8.92
CA VAL A 538 -20.26 17.01 8.33
C VAL A 538 -21.57 16.26 8.45
N ASP A 539 -22.15 15.83 7.33
CA ASP A 539 -23.26 14.89 7.31
C ASP A 539 -22.76 13.48 6.90
N ILE A 540 -23.44 12.44 7.39
CA ILE A 540 -23.21 11.06 6.96
C ILE A 540 -24.41 10.59 6.16
N ILE A 541 -24.17 10.01 4.99
CA ILE A 541 -25.22 9.45 4.14
C ILE A 541 -24.98 7.94 3.98
N LEU A 542 -25.99 7.15 4.33
CA LEU A 542 -25.97 5.69 4.23
C LEU A 542 -26.77 5.22 3.00
N SER A 543 -26.18 4.31 2.22
CA SER A 543 -26.84 3.71 1.06
C SER A 543 -26.44 2.23 0.89
N GLY A 544 -27.25 1.46 0.16
CA GLY A 544 -27.09 0.00 -0.02
C GLY A 544 -27.99 -0.85 0.87
N PRO A 545 -28.08 -2.17 0.63
CA PRO A 545 -28.97 -3.07 1.37
C PRO A 545 -28.78 -3.01 2.89
N GLY A 546 -27.52 -2.96 3.35
CA GLY A 546 -27.20 -2.95 4.77
C GLY A 546 -27.61 -1.66 5.50
N SER A 547 -27.83 -0.55 4.78
CA SER A 547 -28.24 0.74 5.36
C SER A 547 -29.63 0.69 6.02
N LYS A 548 -30.42 -0.34 5.69
CA LYS A 548 -31.73 -0.62 6.30
C LYS A 548 -31.63 -1.25 7.68
N ASN A 549 -30.46 -1.74 8.07
CA ASN A 549 -30.24 -2.34 9.38
C ASN A 549 -30.28 -1.25 10.46
N LEU A 550 -31.32 -1.27 11.31
CA LEU A 550 -31.52 -0.27 12.36
C LEU A 550 -30.39 -0.27 13.40
N ALA A 551 -29.80 -1.43 13.70
CA ALA A 551 -28.66 -1.52 14.61
C ALA A 551 -27.41 -0.86 14.02
N LEU A 552 -27.15 -1.05 12.73
CA LEU A 552 -26.07 -0.35 12.02
C LEU A 552 -26.30 1.16 12.03
N LYS A 553 -27.51 1.63 11.69
CA LYS A 553 -27.84 3.06 11.71
C LYS A 553 -27.62 3.69 13.09
N ALA A 554 -28.17 3.08 14.14
CA ALA A 554 -28.00 3.57 15.51
C ALA A 554 -26.52 3.56 15.95
N ALA A 555 -25.76 2.54 15.52
CA ALA A 555 -24.32 2.50 15.78
C ALA A 555 -23.58 3.62 15.04
N VAL A 556 -23.89 3.87 13.76
CA VAL A 556 -23.32 4.97 12.97
C VAL A 556 -23.56 6.30 13.66
N GLU A 557 -24.81 6.61 14.04
CA GLU A 557 -25.17 7.85 14.74
C GLU A 557 -24.39 8.05 16.03
N ARG A 558 -24.28 6.99 16.84
CA ARG A 558 -23.57 7.02 18.12
C ARG A 558 -22.06 7.23 17.93
N GLU A 559 -21.43 6.45 17.06
CA GLU A 559 -19.97 6.53 16.88
C GLU A 559 -19.55 7.79 16.11
N PHE A 560 -20.36 8.26 15.15
CA PHE A 560 -20.12 9.52 14.45
C PHE A 560 -20.09 10.72 15.41
N ARG A 561 -21.06 10.83 16.33
CA ARG A 561 -21.06 11.89 17.35
C ARG A 561 -19.80 11.85 18.23
N LYS A 562 -19.33 10.66 18.61
CA LYS A 562 -18.08 10.53 19.36
C LYS A 562 -16.88 11.03 18.56
N ILE A 563 -16.76 10.63 17.29
CA ILE A 563 -15.67 11.06 16.41
C ILE A 563 -15.63 12.58 16.25
N MET A 564 -16.79 13.20 16.05
CA MET A 564 -16.89 14.66 15.89
C MET A 564 -16.59 15.43 17.19
N ASN A 565 -16.79 14.81 18.36
CA ASN A 565 -16.47 15.40 19.66
C ASN A 565 -15.00 15.22 20.08
N LEU A 566 -14.21 14.41 19.37
CA LEU A 566 -12.79 14.30 19.65
C LEU A 566 -12.08 15.62 19.29
N PRO A 567 -11.09 16.06 20.11
CA PRO A 567 -10.22 17.17 19.75
C PRO A 567 -9.64 16.91 18.36
N GLN A 568 -9.89 17.82 17.43
CA GLN A 568 -9.42 17.68 16.05
C GLN A 568 -7.93 18.08 16.05
N ILE A 569 -7.05 17.09 16.15
CA ILE A 569 -5.61 17.27 16.43
C ILE A 569 -4.85 17.95 15.27
N GLU A 570 -5.44 18.06 14.08
CA GLU A 570 -4.76 18.58 12.89
C GLU A 570 -5.41 19.86 12.34
N GLY A 571 -4.63 20.93 12.23
CA GLY A 571 -4.96 22.13 11.46
C GLY A 571 -5.95 23.11 12.10
N GLY A 572 -6.42 22.85 13.33
CA GLY A 572 -7.26 23.79 14.08
C GLY A 572 -8.65 24.04 13.50
N MET A 573 -9.12 23.21 12.56
CA MET A 573 -10.49 23.33 12.03
C MET A 573 -11.47 22.45 12.83
N ARG A 574 -12.60 23.03 13.24
CA ARG A 574 -13.68 22.42 14.01
C ARG A 574 -14.93 22.29 13.17
N PHE A 575 -15.37 21.06 12.94
CA PHE A 575 -16.62 20.78 12.23
C PHE A 575 -17.66 20.28 13.22
N ASP A 576 -18.91 20.73 13.05
CA ASP A 576 -20.03 20.25 13.83
C ASP A 576 -20.62 18.99 13.18
N ALA A 577 -21.12 18.07 14.03
CA ALA A 577 -21.85 16.90 13.57
C ALA A 577 -23.23 17.32 13.03
N GLY A 578 -23.48 17.05 11.76
CA GLY A 578 -24.77 17.21 11.12
C GLY A 578 -25.65 15.96 11.26
N ALA A 579 -26.49 15.71 10.26
CA ALA A 579 -27.43 14.61 10.21
C ALA A 579 -26.80 13.29 9.73
N VAL A 580 -27.35 12.16 10.21
CA VAL A 580 -27.17 10.85 9.58
C VAL A 580 -28.40 10.56 8.73
N GLN A 581 -28.24 10.59 7.42
CA GLN A 581 -29.31 10.38 6.45
C GLN A 581 -29.26 8.95 5.91
N VAL A 582 -30.43 8.33 5.76
CA VAL A 582 -30.56 7.03 5.09
C VAL A 582 -31.26 7.27 3.76
N ASN A 583 -30.70 6.73 2.68
CA ASN A 583 -31.30 6.88 1.37
C ASN A 583 -32.63 6.12 1.26
N PRO A 584 -33.78 6.81 1.14
CA PRO A 584 -35.08 6.16 1.09
C PRO A 584 -35.29 5.36 -0.21
N LEU A 585 -34.56 5.70 -1.28
CA LEU A 585 -34.67 5.04 -2.59
C LEU A 585 -34.06 3.62 -2.62
N SER A 586 -33.36 3.22 -1.56
CA SER A 586 -32.96 1.82 -1.37
C SER A 586 -34.18 0.89 -1.14
N ALA A 587 -35.38 1.44 -0.95
CA ALA A 587 -36.65 0.72 -0.84
C ALA A 587 -37.20 0.26 -2.21
N GLY A 588 -36.61 -0.81 -2.76
CA GLY A 588 -37.29 -1.79 -3.62
C GLY A 588 -37.66 -1.39 -5.05
N LYS A 589 -37.05 -2.09 -6.02
CA LYS A 589 -37.84 -2.99 -6.85
C LYS A 589 -37.65 -4.41 -6.34
#